data_AF-A0AAV7WNM2-F1
#
_entry.id   AF-A0AAV7WNM2-F1
#
_cell.length_a   1.000
_cell.length_b   1.000
_cell.length_c   1.000
_cell.angle_alpha   90.00
_cell.angle_beta   90.00
_cell.angle_gamma   90.00
#
_symmetry.space_group_name_H-M   'P 1'
#
loop_
_entity.id
_entity.type
_entity.pdbx_description
1 polymer ?
#
loop_
_entity_poly.entity_id
_entity_poly.type
_entity_poly.pdbx_seq_one_letter_code
_entity_poly.pdbx_strand_id
1 'polypeptide(L)'
;MDASISSLTLETKSMRSDIAGFQSRVTGLEHCSGPLEAHVTTVQDRDQDLLYLRSKITDLEDRSRRENIRLFGFPENEEGPDVQAFLGSILPKLTSLTFHLPLEFQRAHRVGPKRPDGASRPRPIISCLLHHAQTRQLLRAARNFPDGQI
;
A
#
# COMPACT_ATOMS: atom_id res chain seq x y z
N MET A 1 -41.96 18.72 -66.94
CA MET A 1 -40.65 18.03 -66.89
C MET A 1 -39.57 18.94 -66.31
N ASP A 2 -39.40 20.17 -66.81
CA ASP A 2 -38.37 21.12 -66.34
C ASP A 2 -38.41 21.47 -64.84
N ALA A 3 -39.61 21.64 -64.25
CA ALA A 3 -39.73 21.98 -62.83
C ALA A 3 -39.25 20.84 -61.91
N SER A 4 -39.55 19.58 -62.25
CA SER A 4 -39.07 18.41 -61.50
C SER A 4 -37.56 18.21 -61.65
N ILE A 5 -37.01 18.45 -62.84
CA ILE A 5 -35.56 18.40 -63.07
C ILE A 5 -34.87 19.48 -62.24
N SER A 6 -35.41 20.70 -62.22
CA SER A 6 -34.89 21.81 -61.41
C SER A 6 -34.91 21.50 -59.91
N SER A 7 -35.99 20.89 -59.42
CA SER A 7 -36.10 20.44 -58.02
C SER A 7 -35.02 19.40 -57.66
N LEU A 8 -34.87 18.36 -58.48
CA LEU A 8 -33.86 17.31 -58.27
C LEU A 8 -32.43 17.86 -58.31
N THR A 9 -32.15 18.86 -59.16
CA THR A 9 -30.82 19.50 -59.21
C THR A 9 -30.51 20.33 -57.97
N LEU A 10 -31.52 20.92 -57.32
CA LEU A 10 -31.37 21.61 -56.04
C LEU A 10 -31.09 20.62 -54.90
N GLU A 11 -31.86 19.54 -54.82
CA GLU A 11 -31.69 18.48 -53.81
C GLU A 11 -30.30 17.83 -53.91
N THR A 12 -29.86 17.51 -55.12
CA THR A 12 -28.51 16.94 -55.34
C THR A 12 -27.38 17.89 -54.98
N LYS A 13 -27.55 19.21 -55.16
CA LYS A 13 -26.59 20.21 -54.66
C LYS A 13 -26.57 20.28 -53.13
N SER A 14 -27.73 20.23 -52.49
CA SER A 14 -27.84 20.17 -51.03
C SER A 14 -27.14 18.94 -50.47
N MET A 15 -27.47 17.75 -50.99
CA MET A 15 -26.83 16.49 -50.59
C MET A 15 -25.31 16.52 -50.78
N ARG A 16 -24.81 17.14 -51.86
CA ARG A 16 -23.37 17.28 -52.08
C ARG A 16 -22.71 18.16 -51.01
N SER A 17 -23.36 19.23 -50.58
CA SER A 17 -22.88 20.08 -49.49
C SER A 17 -22.83 19.31 -48.17
N ASP A 18 -23.88 18.54 -47.87
CA ASP A 18 -23.95 17.73 -46.65
C ASP A 18 -22.88 16.63 -46.64
N ILE A 19 -22.64 15.96 -47.78
CA ILE A 19 -21.58 14.96 -47.94
C ILE A 19 -20.20 15.58 -47.68
N ALA A 20 -19.93 16.78 -48.21
CA ALA A 20 -18.66 17.47 -47.95
C ALA A 20 -18.50 17.81 -46.46
N GLY A 21 -19.57 18.24 -45.80
CA GLY A 21 -19.61 18.45 -44.36
C GLY A 21 -19.32 17.17 -43.56
N PHE A 22 -19.94 16.05 -43.94
CA PHE A 22 -19.68 14.76 -43.30
C PHE A 22 -18.25 14.28 -43.53
N GLN A 23 -17.70 14.42 -44.73
CA GLN A 23 -16.31 14.07 -45.04
C GLN A 23 -15.34 14.84 -44.15
N SER A 24 -15.53 16.16 -43.99
CA SER A 24 -14.67 16.97 -43.10
C SER A 24 -14.78 16.57 -41.63
N ARG A 25 -15.95 16.11 -41.18
CA ARG A 25 -16.13 15.63 -39.80
C ARG A 25 -15.48 14.26 -39.59
N VAL A 26 -15.60 13.37 -40.57
CA VAL A 26 -14.98 12.04 -40.53
C VAL A 26 -13.45 12.15 -40.48
N THR A 27 -12.85 12.99 -41.32
CA THR A 27 -11.39 13.21 -41.29
C THR A 27 -10.92 13.79 -39.96
N GLY A 28 -11.70 14.70 -39.36
CA GLY A 28 -11.44 15.22 -38.02
C GLY A 28 -11.47 14.13 -36.94
N LEU A 29 -12.47 13.23 -36.99
CA LEU A 29 -12.58 12.11 -36.05
C LEU A 29 -11.44 11.09 -36.22
N GLU A 30 -11.09 10.74 -37.45
CA GLU A 30 -9.98 9.83 -37.75
C GLU A 30 -8.65 10.41 -37.25
N HIS A 31 -8.44 11.73 -37.40
CA HIS A 31 -7.25 12.40 -36.89
C HIS A 31 -7.17 12.37 -35.36
N CYS A 32 -8.30 12.48 -34.65
CA CYS A 32 -8.32 12.42 -33.19
C CYS A 32 -8.27 10.98 -32.63
N SER A 33 -8.64 9.97 -33.41
CA SER A 33 -8.64 8.56 -32.96
C SER A 33 -7.23 8.08 -32.62
N GLY A 34 -6.26 8.31 -33.51
CA GLY A 34 -4.87 7.85 -33.32
C GLY A 34 -4.23 8.37 -32.02
N PRO A 35 -4.26 9.68 -31.74
CA PRO A 35 -3.75 10.22 -30.48
C PRO A 35 -4.49 9.70 -29.24
N LEU A 36 -5.80 9.48 -29.34
CA LEU A 36 -6.59 8.94 -28.23
C LEU A 36 -6.21 7.49 -27.92
N GLU A 37 -6.05 6.66 -28.95
CA GLU A 37 -5.58 5.28 -28.81
C GLU A 37 -4.18 5.22 -28.19
N ALA A 38 -3.24 6.07 -28.66
CA ALA A 38 -1.91 6.17 -28.07
C ALA A 38 -1.94 6.66 -26.61
N HIS A 39 -2.89 7.52 -26.26
CA HIS A 39 -3.08 7.94 -24.87
C HIS A 39 -3.60 6.80 -24.00
N VAL A 40 -4.56 6.01 -24.52
CA VAL A 40 -5.10 4.84 -23.82
C VAL A 40 -4.00 3.81 -23.53
N THR A 41 -3.14 3.50 -24.51
CA THR A 41 -2.01 2.57 -24.28
C THR A 41 -1.03 3.12 -23.26
N THR A 42 -0.70 4.41 -23.34
CA THR A 42 0.18 5.08 -22.36
C THR A 42 -0.40 5.02 -20.94
N VAL A 43 -1.71 5.19 -20.78
CA VAL A 43 -2.38 5.10 -19.48
C VAL A 43 -2.34 3.65 -18.96
N GLN A 44 -2.59 2.67 -19.83
CA GLN A 44 -2.52 1.25 -19.47
C GLN A 44 -1.12 0.84 -19.01
N ASP A 45 -0.08 1.29 -19.70
CA ASP A 45 1.32 1.03 -19.32
C ASP A 45 1.63 1.64 -17.95
N ARG A 46 1.17 2.86 -17.68
CA ARG A 46 1.31 3.50 -16.37
C ARG A 46 0.58 2.78 -15.26
N ASP A 47 -0.60 2.24 -15.54
CA ASP A 47 -1.35 1.44 -14.57
C ASP A 47 -0.60 0.15 -14.21
N GLN A 48 0.04 -0.50 -15.21
CA GLN A 48 0.90 -1.66 -14.96
C GLN A 48 2.12 -1.29 -14.10
N ASP A 49 2.77 -0.17 -14.40
CA ASP A 49 3.90 0.33 -13.61
C ASP A 49 3.46 0.65 -12.17
N LEU A 50 2.29 1.26 -11.98
CA LEU A 50 1.76 1.53 -10.64
C LEU A 50 1.50 0.25 -9.86
N LEU A 51 0.96 -0.79 -10.50
CA LEU A 51 0.76 -2.09 -9.85
C LEU A 51 2.10 -2.74 -9.47
N TYR A 52 3.08 -2.70 -10.37
CA TYR A 52 4.43 -3.21 -10.11
C TYR A 52 5.10 -2.47 -8.94
N LEU A 53 5.07 -1.13 -8.96
CA LEU A 53 5.67 -0.30 -7.92
C LEU A 53 4.98 -0.50 -6.56
N ARG A 54 3.65 -0.63 -6.53
CA ARG A 54 2.91 -0.95 -5.30
C ARG A 54 3.37 -2.28 -4.71
N SER A 55 3.43 -3.33 -5.54
CA SER A 55 3.92 -4.65 -5.11
C SER A 55 5.35 -4.59 -4.56
N LYS A 56 6.24 -3.86 -5.26
CA LYS A 56 7.62 -3.65 -4.83
C LYS A 56 7.71 -2.90 -3.51
N ILE A 57 6.92 -1.85 -3.31
CA ILE A 57 6.87 -1.09 -2.05
C ILE A 57 6.40 -2.01 -0.92
N THR A 58 5.32 -2.78 -1.13
CA THR A 58 4.83 -3.72 -0.12
C THR A 58 5.89 -4.75 0.27
N ASP A 59 6.58 -5.37 -0.70
CA ASP A 59 7.65 -6.33 -0.39
C ASP A 59 8.83 -5.68 0.35
N LEU A 60 9.22 -4.44 -0.02
CA LEU A 60 10.27 -3.71 0.68
C LEU A 60 9.87 -3.32 2.11
N GLU A 61 8.64 -2.85 2.32
CA GLU A 61 8.11 -2.55 3.64
C GLU A 61 8.05 -3.81 4.52
N ASP A 62 7.54 -4.92 3.97
CA ASP A 62 7.48 -6.19 4.67
C ASP A 62 8.87 -6.65 5.07
N ARG A 63 9.83 -6.66 4.14
CA ARG A 63 11.25 -7.03 4.40
C ARG A 63 11.89 -6.14 5.46
N SER A 64 11.67 -4.83 5.39
CA SER A 64 12.19 -3.87 6.37
C SER A 64 11.59 -4.06 7.76
N ARG A 65 10.35 -4.56 7.85
CA ARG A 65 9.63 -4.73 9.12
C ARG A 65 9.70 -6.14 9.71
N ARG A 66 10.28 -7.14 9.02
CA ARG A 66 10.30 -8.55 9.49
C ARG A 66 10.93 -8.75 10.85
N GLU A 67 11.89 -7.91 11.21
CA GLU A 67 12.61 -7.98 12.47
C GLU A 67 11.92 -7.16 13.57
N ASN A 68 10.93 -6.33 13.21
CA ASN A 68 10.18 -5.53 14.16
C ASN A 68 9.09 -6.38 14.84
N ILE A 69 9.02 -6.30 16.16
CA ILE A 69 7.90 -6.77 16.97
C ILE A 69 7.20 -5.57 17.60
N ARG A 70 5.87 -5.68 17.74
CA ARG A 70 5.04 -4.67 18.41
C ARG A 70 4.36 -5.30 19.60
N LEU A 71 4.65 -4.75 20.77
CA LEU A 71 4.19 -5.24 22.06
C LEU A 71 3.15 -4.28 22.63
N PHE A 72 2.11 -4.85 23.23
CA PHE A 72 0.98 -4.13 23.83
C PHE A 72 0.81 -4.59 25.28
N GLY A 73 0.13 -3.78 26.10
CA GLY A 73 -0.25 -4.15 27.46
C GLY A 73 0.74 -3.76 28.55
N PHE A 74 2.02 -3.53 28.22
CA PHE A 74 3.01 -3.08 29.22
C PHE A 74 2.61 -1.73 29.84
N PRO A 75 2.48 -1.62 31.17
CA PRO A 75 2.30 -0.35 31.88
C PRO A 75 3.37 0.67 31.50
N GLU A 76 3.00 1.96 31.42
CA GLU A 76 3.98 3.02 31.13
C GLU A 76 5.00 3.13 32.28
N ASN A 77 6.25 3.45 31.95
CA ASN A 77 7.38 3.67 32.87
C ASN A 77 7.89 2.43 33.62
N GLU A 78 7.26 1.26 33.46
CA GLU A 78 7.74 0.01 34.06
C GLU A 78 9.07 -0.46 33.44
N GLU A 79 9.36 -0.05 32.20
CA GLU A 79 10.59 -0.47 31.52
C GLU A 79 11.85 0.21 32.07
N GLY A 80 11.69 1.29 32.85
CA GLY A 80 12.80 2.11 33.31
C GLY A 80 13.52 2.84 32.16
N PRO A 81 14.80 3.21 32.35
CA PRO A 81 15.55 4.00 31.37
C PRO A 81 15.97 3.20 30.13
N ASP A 82 16.03 1.87 30.22
CA ASP A 82 16.49 0.98 29.15
C ASP A 82 15.42 -0.08 28.80
N VAL A 83 14.67 0.23 27.74
CA VAL A 83 13.63 -0.63 27.19
C VAL A 83 14.22 -1.94 26.64
N GLN A 84 15.46 -1.94 26.13
CA GLN A 84 16.07 -3.14 25.57
C GLN A 84 16.40 -4.15 26.66
N ALA A 85 17.01 -3.69 27.76
CA ALA A 85 17.29 -4.54 28.92
C ALA A 85 15.99 -5.09 29.54
N PHE A 86 14.97 -4.25 29.68
CA PHE A 86 13.64 -4.68 30.15
C PHE A 86 13.09 -5.81 29.27
N LEU A 87 13.02 -5.60 27.95
CA LEU A 87 12.50 -6.60 27.02
C LEU A 87 13.33 -7.88 26.99
N GLY A 88 14.66 -7.77 27.06
CA GLY A 88 15.56 -8.92 27.10
C GLY A 88 15.32 -9.80 28.33
N SER A 89 14.92 -9.20 29.45
CA SER A 89 14.63 -9.93 30.69
C SER A 89 13.23 -10.54 30.75
N ILE A 90 12.22 -9.89 30.14
CA ILE A 90 10.81 -10.27 30.30
C ILE A 90 10.31 -11.18 29.18
N LEU A 91 10.78 -10.99 27.94
CA LEU A 91 10.30 -11.78 26.80
C LEU A 91 10.57 -13.28 26.95
N PRO A 92 11.78 -13.73 27.35
CA PRO A 92 12.04 -15.16 27.57
C PRO A 92 11.12 -15.77 28.65
N LYS A 93 10.85 -15.01 29.72
CA LYS A 93 9.97 -15.42 30.82
C LYS A 93 8.53 -15.54 30.36
N LEU A 94 8.03 -14.55 29.62
CA LEU A 94 6.66 -14.53 29.12
C LEU A 94 6.43 -15.68 28.13
N THR A 95 7.36 -15.88 27.19
CA THR A 95 7.22 -16.92 26.16
C THR A 95 7.64 -18.32 26.61
N SER A 96 8.19 -18.47 27.82
CA SER A 96 8.81 -19.72 28.29
C SER A 96 9.78 -20.32 27.27
N LEU A 97 10.50 -19.46 26.54
CA LEU A 97 11.44 -19.85 25.50
C LEU A 97 12.86 -19.75 26.02
N THR A 98 13.66 -20.77 25.72
CA THR A 98 15.10 -20.74 25.93
C THR A 98 15.78 -20.35 24.61
N PHE A 99 16.46 -19.21 24.60
CA PHE A 99 17.24 -18.76 23.45
C PHE A 99 18.69 -19.21 23.58
N HIS A 100 19.31 -19.65 22.48
CA HIS A 100 20.73 -20.03 22.45
C HIS A 100 21.68 -18.84 22.63
N LEU A 101 21.20 -17.65 22.30
CA LEU A 101 21.90 -16.38 22.42
C LEU A 101 21.00 -15.40 23.18
N PRO A 102 21.58 -14.39 23.87
CA PRO A 102 20.77 -13.32 24.45
C PRO A 102 19.93 -12.62 23.36
N LEU A 103 18.80 -12.07 23.77
CA LEU A 103 17.99 -11.23 22.87
C LEU A 103 18.70 -9.89 22.70
N GLU A 104 19.24 -9.67 21.51
CA GLU A 104 19.86 -8.40 21.13
C GLU A 104 18.89 -7.57 20.29
N PHE A 105 18.86 -6.27 20.57
CA PHE A 105 17.95 -5.33 19.93
C PHE A 105 18.74 -4.23 19.23
N GLN A 106 18.38 -3.95 17.97
CA GLN A 106 18.88 -2.76 17.27
C GLN A 106 18.24 -1.49 17.85
N ARG A 107 16.96 -1.56 18.22
CA ARG A 107 16.19 -0.45 18.80
C ARG A 107 14.99 -0.97 19.57
N ALA A 108 14.62 -0.32 20.66
CA ALA A 108 13.35 -0.55 21.36
C ALA A 108 12.85 0.78 21.94
N HIS A 109 11.59 1.13 21.67
CA HIS A 109 11.00 2.38 22.17
C HIS A 109 9.47 2.34 22.13
N ARG A 110 8.84 3.18 22.97
CA ARG A 110 7.39 3.44 22.91
C ARG A 110 7.04 4.31 21.70
N VAL A 111 5.92 4.01 21.06
CA VAL A 111 5.44 4.75 19.89
C VAL A 111 4.17 5.52 20.19
N GLY A 112 4.14 6.79 19.79
CA GLY A 112 3.00 7.70 19.94
C GLY A 112 3.16 8.74 21.05
N PRO A 113 2.19 9.67 21.17
CA PRO A 113 2.25 10.78 22.12
C PRO A 113 2.24 10.26 23.56
N LYS A 114 3.07 10.85 24.43
CA LYS A 114 3.16 10.46 25.85
C LYS A 114 1.76 10.45 26.47
N ARG A 115 1.44 9.37 27.17
CA ARG A 115 0.18 9.20 27.89
C ARG A 115 0.43 9.33 29.39
N PRO A 116 -0.56 9.80 30.17
CA PRO A 116 -0.45 9.80 31.61
C PRO A 116 -0.38 8.36 32.14
N ASP A 117 0.28 8.21 33.29
CA ASP A 117 0.41 6.93 33.97
C ASP A 117 -0.98 6.40 34.36
N GLY A 118 -1.20 5.10 34.17
CA GLY A 118 -2.50 4.46 34.41
C GLY A 118 -3.53 4.71 33.30
N ALA A 119 -3.15 5.26 32.14
CA ALA A 119 -4.05 5.33 31.00
C ALA A 119 -4.59 3.94 30.63
N SER A 120 -5.91 3.86 30.38
CA SER A 120 -6.61 2.61 30.01
C SER A 120 -5.98 1.87 28.81
N ARG A 121 -5.18 2.58 27.99
CA ARG A 121 -4.40 2.01 26.90
C ARG A 121 -2.97 2.52 26.99
N PRO A 122 -1.99 1.74 27.51
CA PRO A 122 -0.58 2.12 27.43
C PRO A 122 -0.10 2.19 25.98
N ARG A 123 0.96 2.95 25.68
CA ARG A 123 1.52 3.02 24.33
C ARG A 123 2.16 1.70 23.93
N PRO A 124 2.10 1.29 22.66
CA PRO A 124 2.82 0.11 22.22
C PRO A 124 4.33 0.35 22.24
N ILE A 125 5.09 -0.69 22.56
CA ILE A 125 6.55 -0.73 22.36
C ILE A 125 6.80 -1.34 20.98
N ILE A 126 7.60 -0.67 20.15
CA ILE A 126 8.17 -1.27 18.95
C ILE A 126 9.63 -1.59 19.22
N SER A 127 10.00 -2.83 18.95
CA SER A 127 11.37 -3.31 19.09
C SER A 127 11.82 -4.00 17.82
N CYS A 128 13.08 -3.81 17.43
CA CYS A 128 13.72 -4.48 16.30
C CYS A 128 14.83 -5.37 16.84
N LEU A 129 14.70 -6.68 16.67
CA LEU A 129 15.74 -7.62 17.10
C LEU A 129 16.86 -7.67 16.07
N LEU A 130 18.08 -7.95 16.53
CA LEU A 130 19.23 -8.12 15.65
C LEU A 130 19.15 -9.44 14.85
N HIS A 131 18.47 -10.45 15.40
CA HIS A 131 18.40 -11.78 14.79
C HIS A 131 16.96 -12.15 14.40
N HIS A 132 16.69 -12.15 13.10
CA HIS A 132 15.39 -12.56 12.54
C HIS A 132 14.89 -13.93 13.02
N ALA A 133 15.79 -14.89 13.28
CA ALA A 133 15.41 -16.20 13.80
C ALA A 133 14.72 -16.13 15.18
N GLN A 134 15.24 -15.28 16.08
CA GLN A 134 14.66 -15.06 17.41
C GLN A 134 13.29 -14.35 17.29
N THR A 135 13.17 -13.35 16.40
CA THR A 135 11.88 -12.69 16.12
C THR A 135 10.82 -13.70 15.70
N ARG A 136 11.16 -14.62 14.78
CA ARG A 136 10.22 -15.67 14.36
C ARG A 136 9.84 -16.62 15.47
N GLN A 137 10.76 -16.98 16.36
CA GLN A 137 10.47 -17.83 17.52
C GLN A 137 9.50 -17.14 18.47
N LEU A 138 9.76 -15.86 18.80
CA LEU A 138 8.86 -15.05 19.64
C LEU A 138 7.47 -14.94 19.04
N LEU A 139 7.36 -14.60 17.74
CA LEU A 139 6.06 -14.47 17.07
C LEU A 139 5.31 -15.81 16.95
N ARG A 140 6.02 -16.93 16.85
CA ARG A 140 5.40 -18.26 16.87
C ARG A 140 4.89 -18.61 18.26
N ALA A 141 5.68 -18.35 19.30
CA ALA A 141 5.23 -18.51 20.67
C ALA A 141 4.01 -17.65 20.95
N ALA A 142 4.03 -16.37 20.54
CA ALA A 142 2.92 -15.42 20.64
C ALA A 142 1.59 -15.98 20.10
N ARG A 143 1.62 -16.69 18.96
CA ARG A 143 0.42 -17.30 18.35
C ARG A 143 -0.15 -18.50 19.12
N ASN A 144 0.69 -19.12 19.94
CA ASN A 144 0.32 -20.29 20.73
C ASN A 144 -0.05 -19.92 22.17
N PHE A 145 0.00 -18.63 22.54
CA PHE A 145 -0.53 -18.22 23.84
C PHE A 145 -2.04 -18.40 23.85
N PRO A 146 -2.60 -19.03 24.89
CA PRO A 146 -4.04 -19.02 25.10
C PRO A 146 -4.50 -17.58 25.34
N ASP A 147 -5.60 -17.18 24.69
CA ASP A 147 -6.20 -15.86 24.88
C ASP A 147 -6.48 -15.63 26.38
N GLY A 148 -5.83 -14.63 26.98
CA GLY A 148 -6.10 -14.19 28.36
C GLY A 148 -4.97 -14.33 29.40
N GLN A 149 -3.71 -14.56 29.02
CA GLN A 149 -2.57 -14.58 29.95
C GLN A 149 -1.64 -13.33 29.90
N ILE A 150 -2.15 -12.17 29.47
CA ILE A 150 -1.42 -10.88 29.56
C ILE A 150 -2.24 -9.90 30.37
#